data_AF-A0A942T4Z4-F1
#
_entry.id   AF-A0A942T4Z4-F1
#
_cell.length_a   1.000
_cell.length_b   1.000
_cell.length_c   1.000
_cell.angle_alpha   90.00
_cell.angle_beta   90.00
_cell.angle_gamma   90.00
#
_symmetry.space_group_name_H-M   'P 1'
#
loop_
_entity.id
_entity.type
_entity.pdbx_description
1 polymer ?
#
loop_
_entity_poly.entity_id
_entity_poly.type
_entity_poly.pdbx_seq_one_letter_code
_entity_poly.pdbx_strand_id
1 'polypeptide(L)'
;MSFSLDVTNLSSEQISFGYSAAHETLIALHVFIDCKHHPLHIPWVINARKKVNPALKQEIDAFSIFYKRPIVTFWGLQENSTISDFGEDLNKLSCVSSDAFFQTVAETILGQKATPKTLQQDFVQFAGSVYSDSKEIILALAEKPEQVKQRFLTLLEDFWKTCVKDDWSRIEELFLKDIASRGRKLMKEGPLHLLGSLSPEIDIHPNQKKAVIRRISKREIYFEKDDILLLTPSYFAWPHLFVNAHKPVGINYSIMENQQEAARPMPPEELLRLFHALGDLSRLQIVKYLSQKPRSTRELAGLMGMTEGAVSKHIKLLKDAGLIASKRKSYYVFYHLLEKSFSEIKSGLTQYIKGTDFLD
;
A
#
# COMPACT_ATOMS: atom_id res chain seq x y z
N MET A 1 13.95 -1.44 -11.70
CA MET A 1 15.06 -0.66 -11.11
C MET A 1 14.84 -0.47 -9.63
N SER A 2 15.79 -0.82 -8.76
CA SER A 2 15.84 -0.39 -7.35
C SER A 2 16.43 1.00 -7.26
N PHE A 3 15.78 1.83 -6.46
CA PHE A 3 16.19 3.20 -6.21
C PHE A 3 16.63 3.30 -4.76
N SER A 4 17.84 3.79 -4.54
CA SER A 4 18.32 4.17 -3.21
C SER A 4 18.27 5.69 -3.12
N LEU A 5 17.45 6.22 -2.23
CA LEU A 5 17.41 7.65 -1.93
C LEU A 5 18.41 7.90 -0.80
N ASP A 6 19.47 8.63 -1.11
CA ASP A 6 20.36 9.19 -0.10
C ASP A 6 19.71 10.45 0.46
N VAL A 7 19.26 10.39 1.72
CA VAL A 7 18.55 11.51 2.36
C VAL A 7 19.47 12.28 3.31
N THR A 8 20.79 12.13 3.20
CA THR A 8 21.76 12.85 4.04
C THR A 8 21.58 14.36 3.98
N ASN A 9 21.26 14.88 2.80
CA ASN A 9 21.08 16.31 2.51
C ASN A 9 19.62 16.71 2.28
N LEU A 10 18.65 15.78 2.47
CA LEU A 10 17.25 16.08 2.25
C LEU A 10 16.64 16.68 3.53
N SER A 11 16.26 17.96 3.48
CA SER A 11 15.56 18.63 4.59
C SER A 11 14.03 18.46 4.50
N SER A 12 13.32 18.79 5.58
CA SER A 12 11.85 18.74 5.58
C SER A 12 11.22 19.75 4.62
N GLU A 13 11.87 20.90 4.40
CA GLU A 13 11.43 21.95 3.48
C GLU A 13 11.54 21.53 2.00
N GLN A 14 12.39 20.55 1.70
CA GLN A 14 12.54 19.98 0.36
C GLN A 14 11.51 18.87 0.06
N ILE A 15 10.71 18.48 1.05
CA ILE A 15 9.64 17.50 0.86
C ILE A 15 8.32 18.24 0.65
N SER A 16 7.67 17.90 -0.44
CA SER A 16 6.43 18.53 -0.85
C SER A 16 5.36 17.49 -1.14
N PHE A 17 4.11 17.84 -0.86
CA PHE A 17 2.96 17.00 -1.18
C PHE A 17 2.16 17.65 -2.31
N GLY A 18 1.66 16.83 -3.23
CA GLY A 18 0.78 17.26 -4.31
C GLY A 18 0.02 16.07 -4.88
N TYR A 19 -1.03 16.33 -5.67
CA TYR A 19 -1.74 15.29 -6.39
C TYR A 19 -2.40 15.86 -7.64
N SER A 20 -2.64 14.97 -8.60
CA SER A 20 -3.27 15.28 -9.89
C SER A 20 -4.39 14.28 -10.13
N ALA A 21 -5.60 14.80 -10.37
CA ALA A 21 -6.76 13.99 -10.69
C ALA A 21 -6.58 13.23 -12.01
N ALA A 22 -5.94 13.85 -13.02
CA ALA A 22 -5.65 13.16 -14.28
C ALA A 22 -4.60 12.04 -14.10
N HIS A 23 -3.60 12.26 -13.25
CA HIS A 23 -2.62 11.22 -12.91
C HIS A 23 -3.30 10.04 -12.20
N GLU A 24 -4.16 10.31 -11.22
CA GLU A 24 -4.91 9.28 -10.53
C GLU A 24 -5.86 8.53 -11.47
N THR A 25 -6.46 9.23 -12.43
CA THR A 25 -7.29 8.64 -13.50
C THR A 25 -6.49 7.65 -14.35
N LEU A 26 -5.22 7.97 -14.64
CA LEU A 26 -4.35 7.08 -15.39
C LEU A 26 -3.96 5.82 -14.60
N ILE A 27 -3.75 5.95 -13.28
CA ILE A 27 -3.56 4.79 -12.40
C ILE A 27 -4.86 3.96 -12.31
N ALA A 28 -6.01 4.61 -12.25
CA ALA A 28 -7.30 3.94 -12.31
C ALA A 28 -7.51 3.14 -13.62
N LEU A 29 -7.06 3.68 -14.75
CA LEU A 29 -7.02 2.97 -16.04
C LEU A 29 -6.11 1.73 -15.98
N HIS A 30 -4.92 1.83 -15.38
CA HIS A 30 -4.04 0.68 -15.14
C HIS A 30 -4.77 -0.41 -14.35
N VAL A 31 -5.38 -0.05 -13.22
CA VAL A 31 -6.15 -0.97 -12.38
C VAL A 31 -7.34 -1.58 -13.12
N PHE A 32 -8.01 -0.81 -13.98
CA PHE A 32 -9.16 -1.29 -14.76
C PHE A 32 -8.79 -2.42 -15.73
N ILE A 33 -7.63 -2.33 -16.40
CA ILE A 33 -7.15 -3.34 -17.34
C ILE A 33 -6.44 -4.51 -16.66
N ASP A 34 -5.76 -4.27 -15.54
CA ASP A 34 -4.89 -5.26 -14.88
C ASP A 34 -5.28 -5.55 -13.41
N CYS A 35 -6.59 -5.65 -13.16
CA CYS A 35 -7.14 -5.73 -11.81
C CYS A 35 -6.66 -6.92 -10.96
N LYS A 36 -6.13 -7.98 -11.59
CA LYS A 36 -5.62 -9.17 -10.87
C LYS A 36 -4.41 -8.85 -9.99
N HIS A 37 -3.63 -7.84 -10.36
CA HIS A 37 -2.51 -7.36 -9.56
C HIS A 37 -2.92 -6.32 -8.50
N HIS A 38 -4.21 -5.93 -8.47
CA HIS A 38 -4.77 -4.90 -7.61
C HIS A 38 -6.03 -5.38 -6.87
N PRO A 39 -5.96 -6.47 -6.07
CA PRO A 39 -7.16 -7.10 -5.49
C PRO A 39 -8.01 -6.19 -4.60
N LEU A 40 -7.43 -5.20 -3.90
CA LEU A 40 -8.21 -4.22 -3.13
C LEU A 40 -9.22 -3.44 -3.98
N HIS A 41 -8.93 -3.27 -5.28
CA HIS A 41 -9.74 -2.44 -6.17
C HIS A 41 -10.70 -3.25 -7.04
N ILE A 42 -10.76 -4.57 -6.89
CA ILE A 42 -11.69 -5.44 -7.66
C ILE A 42 -13.16 -4.98 -7.52
N PRO A 43 -13.68 -4.65 -6.32
CA PRO A 43 -15.06 -4.16 -6.19
C PRO A 43 -15.31 -2.89 -7.01
N TRP A 44 -14.35 -1.96 -7.03
CA TRP A 44 -14.43 -0.76 -7.86
C TRP A 44 -14.42 -1.11 -9.35
N VAL A 45 -13.51 -2.00 -9.80
CA VAL A 45 -13.43 -2.43 -11.22
C VAL A 45 -14.71 -3.10 -11.70
N ILE A 46 -15.36 -3.93 -10.86
CA ILE A 46 -16.65 -4.55 -11.19
C ILE A 46 -17.71 -3.48 -11.49
N ASN A 47 -17.74 -2.41 -10.70
CA ASN A 47 -18.68 -1.32 -10.90
C ASN A 47 -18.32 -0.44 -12.11
N ALA A 48 -17.04 -0.09 -12.27
CA ALA A 48 -16.56 0.68 -13.42
C ALA A 48 -16.88 -0.03 -14.75
N ARG A 49 -16.68 -1.36 -14.84
CA ARG A 49 -16.98 -2.14 -16.05
C ARG A 49 -18.45 -2.14 -16.47
N LYS A 50 -19.38 -1.92 -15.53
CA LYS A 50 -20.81 -1.79 -15.84
C LYS A 50 -21.14 -0.45 -16.51
N LYS A 51 -20.32 0.58 -16.27
CA LYS A 51 -20.51 1.94 -16.80
C LYS A 51 -19.86 2.14 -18.17
N VAL A 52 -18.79 1.39 -18.47
CA VAL A 52 -18.03 1.52 -19.73
C VAL A 52 -18.78 0.91 -20.90
N ASN A 53 -19.06 1.72 -21.93
CA ASN A 53 -19.67 1.27 -23.18
C ASN A 53 -18.63 0.65 -24.15
N PRO A 54 -19.05 -0.04 -25.22
CA PRO A 54 -18.13 -0.68 -26.16
C PRO A 54 -17.14 0.26 -26.86
N ALA A 55 -17.55 1.49 -27.18
CA ALA A 55 -16.68 2.46 -27.84
C ALA A 55 -15.54 2.94 -26.91
N LEU A 56 -15.87 3.29 -25.67
CA LEU A 56 -14.88 3.63 -24.66
C LEU A 56 -13.98 2.44 -24.34
N LYS A 57 -14.53 1.22 -24.29
CA LYS A 57 -13.73 0.00 -24.10
C LYS A 57 -12.68 -0.19 -25.20
N GLN A 58 -13.05 0.08 -26.45
CA GLN A 58 -12.14 -0.01 -27.58
C GLN A 58 -10.99 1.00 -27.48
N GLU A 59 -11.28 2.26 -27.12
CA GLU A 59 -10.24 3.27 -26.90
C GLU A 59 -9.34 2.90 -25.71
N ILE A 60 -9.89 2.37 -24.61
CA ILE A 60 -9.11 1.83 -23.49
C ILE A 60 -8.12 0.78 -24.01
N ASP A 61 -8.58 -0.23 -24.76
CA ASP A 61 -7.69 -1.29 -25.24
C ASP A 61 -6.60 -0.75 -26.18
N ALA A 62 -6.97 0.13 -27.10
CA ALA A 62 -6.04 0.75 -28.06
C ALA A 62 -4.92 1.50 -27.34
N PHE A 63 -5.25 2.29 -26.31
CA PHE A 63 -4.30 3.10 -25.55
C PHE A 63 -3.61 2.36 -24.39
N SER A 64 -3.80 1.05 -24.25
CA SER A 64 -3.24 0.28 -23.12
C SER A 64 -1.71 0.43 -22.98
N ILE A 65 -0.96 0.71 -24.05
CA ILE A 65 0.48 1.03 -23.99
C ILE A 65 0.83 2.17 -23.02
N PHE A 66 -0.10 3.11 -22.75
CA PHE A 66 0.14 4.23 -21.83
C PHE A 66 0.11 3.81 -20.35
N TYR A 67 -0.52 2.68 -20.02
CA TYR A 67 -0.79 2.33 -18.63
C TYR A 67 -0.74 0.83 -18.34
N LYS A 68 -0.31 -0.04 -19.25
CA LYS A 68 -0.17 -1.49 -18.99
C LYS A 68 1.09 -1.81 -18.19
N ARG A 69 2.25 -1.27 -18.60
CA ARG A 69 3.55 -1.18 -17.88
C ARG A 69 4.66 -0.92 -18.90
N PRO A 70 5.50 0.12 -18.75
CA PRO A 70 5.43 1.13 -17.70
C PRO A 70 4.18 2.01 -17.83
N ILE A 71 3.76 2.63 -16.73
CA ILE A 71 2.71 3.65 -16.76
C ILE A 71 3.40 4.96 -17.18
N VAL A 72 2.90 5.57 -18.25
CA VAL A 72 3.36 6.87 -18.73
C VAL A 72 2.96 7.92 -17.72
N THR A 73 3.92 8.44 -16.96
CA THR A 73 3.63 9.36 -15.86
C THR A 73 3.96 10.77 -16.30
N PHE A 74 2.95 11.62 -16.46
CA PHE A 74 3.11 13.04 -16.80
C PHE A 74 3.45 13.86 -15.54
N TRP A 75 4.67 13.69 -15.02
CA TRP A 75 5.12 14.35 -13.77
C TRP A 75 5.01 15.88 -13.81
N GLY A 76 5.03 16.49 -15.00
CA GLY A 76 4.81 17.93 -15.20
C GLY A 76 3.43 18.44 -14.73
N LEU A 77 2.44 17.55 -14.51
CA LEU A 77 1.14 17.95 -13.96
C LEU A 77 1.21 18.39 -12.50
N GLN A 78 2.19 17.86 -11.75
CA GLN A 78 2.30 17.97 -10.29
C GLN A 78 3.47 18.89 -9.86
N GLU A 79 4.00 19.72 -10.78
CA GLU A 79 5.10 20.64 -10.46
C GLU A 79 4.74 21.56 -9.28
N ASN A 80 5.72 21.86 -8.43
CA ASN A 80 5.62 22.79 -7.29
C ASN A 80 4.52 22.51 -6.27
N SER A 81 4.32 21.24 -5.89
CA SER A 81 3.36 20.89 -4.82
C SER A 81 1.92 21.22 -5.18
N THR A 82 1.61 21.23 -6.47
CA THR A 82 0.27 21.57 -6.95
C THR A 82 -0.74 20.51 -6.54
N ILE A 83 -1.87 21.01 -6.06
CA ILE A 83 -3.13 20.28 -5.94
C ILE A 83 -3.98 20.83 -7.07
N SER A 84 -4.31 19.98 -8.06
CA SER A 84 -5.11 20.38 -9.21
C SER A 84 -6.32 19.49 -9.39
N ASP A 85 -7.40 20.11 -9.86
CA ASP A 85 -8.55 19.37 -10.34
C ASP A 85 -8.31 18.77 -11.73
N PHE A 86 -9.22 17.90 -12.17
CA PHE A 86 -9.08 17.20 -13.44
C PHE A 86 -9.09 18.13 -14.65
N GLY A 87 -9.87 19.21 -14.62
CA GLY A 87 -9.96 20.15 -15.74
C GLY A 87 -8.66 20.94 -15.92
N GLU A 88 -8.07 21.40 -14.81
CA GLU A 88 -6.76 22.05 -14.80
C GLU A 88 -5.67 21.12 -15.33
N ASP A 89 -5.66 19.86 -14.89
CA ASP A 89 -4.71 18.87 -15.38
C ASP A 89 -4.83 18.60 -16.87
N LEU A 90 -6.06 18.45 -17.36
CA LEU A 90 -6.32 18.21 -18.77
C LEU A 90 -5.89 19.40 -19.63
N ASN A 91 -6.13 20.62 -19.14
CA ASN A 91 -5.68 21.85 -19.78
C ASN A 91 -4.14 21.92 -19.84
N LYS A 92 -3.44 21.63 -18.73
CA LYS A 92 -1.97 21.56 -18.70
C LYS A 92 -1.46 20.56 -19.74
N LEU A 93 -2.05 19.36 -19.78
CA LEU A 93 -1.65 18.32 -20.74
C LEU A 93 -1.96 18.72 -22.20
N SER A 94 -3.06 19.44 -22.44
CA SER A 94 -3.37 19.97 -23.78
C SER A 94 -2.37 21.03 -24.26
N CYS A 95 -1.75 21.78 -23.33
CA CYS A 95 -0.75 22.80 -23.65
C CYS A 95 0.65 22.21 -23.93
N VAL A 96 0.92 20.96 -23.55
CA VAL A 96 2.19 20.28 -23.87
C VAL A 96 2.34 20.15 -25.39
N SER A 97 3.48 20.53 -25.96
CA SER A 97 3.70 20.37 -27.41
C SER A 97 3.63 18.89 -27.81
N SER A 98 3.13 18.60 -29.00
CA SER A 98 2.96 17.21 -29.47
C SER A 98 4.30 16.47 -29.55
N ASP A 99 5.40 17.19 -29.80
CA ASP A 99 6.78 16.65 -29.74
C ASP A 99 7.20 16.27 -28.32
N ALA A 100 6.96 17.14 -27.34
CA ALA A 100 7.27 16.86 -25.93
C ALA A 100 6.38 15.73 -25.38
N PHE A 101 5.12 15.67 -25.80
CA PHE A 101 4.21 14.57 -25.49
C PHE A 101 4.75 13.24 -26.05
N PHE A 102 5.11 13.21 -27.33
CA PHE A 102 5.69 12.03 -27.96
C PHE A 102 6.98 11.60 -27.26
N GLN A 103 7.88 12.54 -26.99
CA GLN A 103 9.15 12.26 -26.32
C GLN A 103 8.92 11.65 -24.94
N THR A 104 8.02 12.22 -24.13
CA THR A 104 7.69 11.71 -22.80
C THR A 104 7.16 10.28 -22.85
N VAL A 105 6.24 10.00 -23.77
CA VAL A 105 5.65 8.66 -23.96
C VAL A 105 6.73 7.67 -24.40
N ALA A 106 7.50 8.02 -25.44
CA ALA A 106 8.49 7.14 -26.03
C ALA A 106 9.65 6.82 -25.07
N GLU A 107 10.21 7.83 -24.40
CA GLU A 107 11.28 7.63 -23.40
C GLU A 107 10.80 6.79 -22.21
N THR A 108 9.55 6.98 -21.78
CA THR A 108 8.97 6.16 -20.71
C THR A 108 8.86 4.70 -21.15
N ILE A 109 8.34 4.43 -22.35
CA ILE A 109 8.15 3.08 -22.87
C ILE A 109 9.49 2.38 -23.14
N LEU A 110 10.47 3.10 -23.67
CA LEU A 110 11.84 2.60 -23.88
C LEU A 110 12.60 2.41 -22.57
N GLY A 111 12.19 3.09 -21.49
CA GLY A 111 12.84 3.04 -20.18
C GLY A 111 14.17 3.79 -20.12
N GLN A 112 14.47 4.62 -21.12
CA GLN A 112 15.71 5.39 -21.23
C GLN A 112 15.46 6.67 -22.03
N LYS A 113 16.31 7.68 -21.81
CA LYS A 113 16.36 8.85 -22.70
C LYS A 113 16.90 8.42 -24.06
N ALA A 114 16.32 8.94 -25.14
CA ALA A 114 16.81 8.66 -26.49
C ALA A 114 17.16 9.95 -27.23
N THR A 115 18.01 9.84 -28.24
CA THR A 115 18.31 11.00 -29.10
C THR A 115 17.16 11.26 -30.07
N PRO A 116 16.78 12.52 -30.34
CA PRO A 116 15.66 12.83 -31.23
C PRO A 116 15.75 12.19 -32.62
N LYS A 117 16.96 11.93 -33.12
CA LYS A 117 17.19 11.36 -34.46
C LYS A 117 16.74 9.91 -34.59
N THR A 118 16.84 9.10 -33.54
CA THR A 118 16.51 7.66 -33.59
C THR A 118 15.24 7.32 -32.82
N LEU A 119 14.77 8.23 -31.95
CA LEU A 119 13.64 8.01 -31.03
C LEU A 119 12.42 7.42 -31.73
N GLN A 120 12.04 7.94 -32.90
CA GLN A 120 10.88 7.46 -33.65
C GLN A 120 11.04 5.99 -34.09
N GLN A 121 12.19 5.63 -34.66
CA GLN A 121 12.46 4.28 -35.14
C GLN A 121 12.59 3.30 -33.97
N ASP A 122 13.35 3.68 -32.95
CA ASP A 122 13.57 2.87 -31.74
C ASP A 122 12.25 2.59 -31.02
N PHE A 123 11.40 3.62 -30.89
CA PHE A 123 10.07 3.51 -30.30
C PHE A 123 9.18 2.53 -31.06
N VAL A 124 9.01 2.71 -32.38
CA VAL A 124 8.13 1.86 -33.19
C VAL A 124 8.61 0.40 -33.17
N GLN A 125 9.91 0.18 -33.30
CA GLN A 125 10.50 -1.16 -33.28
C GLN A 125 10.28 -1.86 -31.93
N PHE A 126 10.62 -1.19 -30.83
CA PHE A 126 10.49 -1.77 -29.49
C PHE A 126 9.02 -1.96 -29.11
N ALA A 127 8.22 -0.89 -29.17
CA ALA A 127 6.83 -0.91 -28.75
C ALA A 127 5.99 -1.86 -29.59
N GLY A 128 6.21 -1.91 -30.92
CA GLY A 128 5.51 -2.83 -31.81
C GLY A 128 5.78 -4.32 -31.51
N SER A 129 6.94 -4.64 -30.92
CA SER A 129 7.28 -6.01 -30.52
C SER A 129 6.66 -6.45 -29.18
N VAL A 130 6.34 -5.49 -28.30
CA VAL A 130 5.87 -5.74 -26.93
C VAL A 130 4.36 -5.53 -26.78
N TYR A 131 3.77 -4.54 -27.47
CA TYR A 131 2.38 -4.12 -27.30
C TYR A 131 1.59 -4.30 -28.60
N SER A 132 1.36 -5.55 -29.01
CA SER A 132 0.61 -5.88 -30.23
C SER A 132 -0.77 -5.23 -30.30
N ASP A 133 -1.45 -5.13 -29.15
CA ASP A 133 -2.81 -4.61 -29.02
C ASP A 133 -2.88 -3.09 -29.28
N SER A 134 -1.76 -2.38 -29.15
CA SER A 134 -1.65 -0.92 -29.35
C SER A 134 -0.96 -0.55 -30.67
N LYS A 135 -0.85 -1.47 -31.63
CA LYS A 135 -0.10 -1.26 -32.88
C LYS A 135 -0.55 0.00 -33.65
N GLU A 136 -1.86 0.25 -33.72
CA GLU A 136 -2.43 1.46 -34.35
C GLU A 136 -1.89 2.72 -33.66
N ILE A 137 -2.00 2.78 -32.33
CA ILE A 137 -1.56 3.92 -31.52
C ILE A 137 -0.05 4.12 -31.63
N ILE A 138 0.75 3.05 -31.62
CA ILE A 138 2.21 3.13 -31.78
C ILE A 138 2.61 3.80 -33.10
N LEU A 139 2.03 3.33 -34.22
CA LEU A 139 2.34 3.88 -35.55
C LEU A 139 1.84 5.32 -35.67
N ALA A 140 0.61 5.58 -35.22
CA ALA A 140 0.02 6.92 -35.27
C ALA A 140 0.77 7.92 -34.38
N LEU A 141 1.30 7.50 -33.23
CA LEU A 141 2.03 8.39 -32.33
C LEU A 141 3.37 8.81 -32.95
N ALA A 142 4.02 7.91 -33.69
CA ALA A 142 5.27 8.18 -34.39
C ALA A 142 5.07 9.13 -35.60
N GLU A 143 3.92 9.07 -36.29
CA GLU A 143 3.67 9.86 -37.50
C GLU A 143 2.88 11.16 -37.25
N LYS A 144 1.89 11.10 -36.37
CA LYS A 144 0.90 12.15 -36.12
C LYS A 144 0.61 12.28 -34.62
N PRO A 145 1.62 12.66 -33.81
CA PRO A 145 1.49 12.70 -32.35
C PRO A 145 0.36 13.63 -31.87
N GLU A 146 0.04 14.68 -32.62
CA GLU A 146 -1.08 15.57 -32.29
C GLU A 146 -2.43 14.84 -32.28
N GLN A 147 -2.70 14.00 -33.29
CA GLN A 147 -3.97 13.28 -33.37
C GLN A 147 -4.12 12.27 -32.23
N VAL A 148 -3.01 11.59 -31.89
CA VAL A 148 -2.98 10.63 -30.78
C VAL A 148 -3.14 11.33 -29.44
N LYS A 149 -2.48 12.48 -29.25
CA LYS A 149 -2.62 13.31 -28.04
C LYS A 149 -4.08 13.75 -27.84
N GLN A 150 -4.75 14.26 -28.87
CA GLN A 150 -6.16 14.68 -28.75
C GLN A 150 -7.10 13.50 -28.43
N ARG A 151 -6.90 12.34 -29.08
CA ARG A 151 -7.64 11.12 -28.74
C ARG A 151 -7.38 10.66 -27.31
N PHE A 152 -6.13 10.74 -26.85
CA PHE A 152 -5.76 10.39 -25.47
C PHE A 152 -6.42 11.32 -24.44
N LEU A 153 -6.42 12.64 -24.69
CA LEU A 153 -7.11 13.61 -23.83
C LEU A 153 -8.62 13.30 -23.75
N THR A 154 -9.24 12.98 -24.89
CA THR A 154 -10.65 12.58 -24.95
C THR A 154 -10.89 11.29 -24.15
N LEU A 155 -10.05 10.27 -24.32
CA LEU A 155 -10.12 9.02 -23.56
C LEU A 155 -10.01 9.29 -22.04
N LEU A 156 -9.04 10.10 -21.62
CA LEU A 156 -8.87 10.45 -20.21
C LEU A 156 -10.12 11.13 -19.66
N GLU A 157 -10.68 12.10 -20.39
CA GLU A 157 -11.87 12.82 -19.98
C GLU A 157 -13.11 11.92 -19.91
N ASP A 158 -13.31 11.07 -20.92
CA ASP A 158 -14.44 10.13 -20.97
C ASP A 158 -14.33 9.08 -19.85
N PHE A 159 -13.14 8.54 -19.61
CA PHE A 159 -12.91 7.59 -18.53
C PHE A 159 -13.08 8.24 -17.16
N TRP A 160 -12.57 9.46 -16.96
CA TRP A 160 -12.78 10.24 -15.75
C TRP A 160 -14.27 10.42 -15.46
N LYS A 161 -15.03 10.96 -16.43
CA LYS A 161 -16.48 11.19 -16.30
C LYS A 161 -17.25 9.91 -16.01
N THR A 162 -16.84 8.80 -16.61
CA THR A 162 -17.54 7.52 -16.51
C THR A 162 -17.20 6.75 -15.23
N CYS A 163 -15.94 6.74 -14.82
CA CYS A 163 -15.44 5.77 -13.83
C CYS A 163 -14.92 6.40 -12.54
N VAL A 164 -14.46 7.66 -12.55
CA VAL A 164 -13.71 8.24 -11.41
C VAL A 164 -14.43 9.42 -10.78
N LYS A 165 -15.06 10.29 -11.59
CA LYS A 165 -15.65 11.56 -11.16
C LYS A 165 -16.60 11.43 -9.97
N ASP A 166 -17.48 10.41 -9.98
CA ASP A 166 -18.46 10.18 -8.91
C ASP A 166 -17.80 9.85 -7.56
N ASP A 167 -16.63 9.21 -7.58
CA ASP A 167 -15.87 8.83 -6.39
C ASP A 167 -14.86 9.90 -5.95
N TRP A 168 -14.61 10.91 -6.79
CA TRP A 168 -13.47 11.83 -6.61
C TRP A 168 -13.51 12.59 -5.30
N SER A 169 -14.66 13.17 -4.91
CA SER A 169 -14.75 13.93 -3.66
C SER A 169 -14.35 13.10 -2.44
N ARG A 170 -14.67 11.80 -2.43
CA ARG A 170 -14.26 10.87 -1.37
C ARG A 170 -12.76 10.58 -1.46
N ILE A 171 -12.23 10.36 -2.66
CA ILE A 171 -10.79 10.10 -2.88
C ILE A 171 -9.94 11.31 -2.46
N GLU A 172 -10.36 12.52 -2.83
CA GLU A 172 -9.70 13.76 -2.50
C GLU A 172 -9.68 14.02 -0.98
N GLU A 173 -10.79 13.74 -0.29
CA GLU A 173 -10.83 13.81 1.18
C GLU A 173 -9.79 12.86 1.82
N LEU A 174 -9.66 11.64 1.29
CA LEU A 174 -8.66 10.67 1.75
C LEU A 174 -7.23 11.17 1.50
N PHE A 175 -6.98 11.82 0.35
CA PHE A 175 -5.67 12.40 0.04
C PHE A 175 -5.30 13.51 1.03
N LEU A 176 -6.23 14.41 1.32
CA LEU A 176 -6.00 15.51 2.26
C LEU A 176 -5.75 15.00 3.69
N LYS A 177 -6.50 13.98 4.13
CA LYS A 177 -6.28 13.34 5.44
C LYS A 177 -4.90 12.67 5.52
N ASP A 178 -4.52 11.94 4.48
CA ASP A 178 -3.21 11.27 4.39
C ASP A 178 -2.06 12.29 4.41
N ILE A 179 -2.13 13.33 3.56
CA ILE A 179 -1.15 14.43 3.51
C ILE A 179 -1.02 15.12 4.87
N ALA A 180 -2.13 15.43 5.54
CA ALA A 180 -2.09 16.06 6.86
C ALA A 180 -1.41 15.16 7.91
N SER A 181 -1.67 13.84 7.86
CA SER A 181 -1.03 12.86 8.75
C SER A 181 0.47 12.76 8.49
N ARG A 182 0.87 12.66 7.22
CA ARG A 182 2.27 12.57 6.80
C ARG A 182 3.05 13.86 7.05
N GLY A 183 2.42 15.01 6.87
CA GLY A 183 3.00 16.30 7.24
C GLY A 183 3.33 16.38 8.73
N ARG A 184 2.43 15.94 9.62
CA ARG A 184 2.73 15.86 11.07
C ARG A 184 3.87 14.89 11.37
N LYS A 185 3.90 13.74 10.69
CA LYS A 185 4.98 12.76 10.85
C LYS A 185 6.33 13.31 10.38
N LEU A 186 6.36 14.01 9.26
CA LEU A 186 7.55 14.70 8.74
C LEU A 186 8.12 15.66 9.78
N MET A 187 7.26 16.52 10.34
CA MET A 187 7.69 17.52 11.32
C MET A 187 8.18 16.89 12.64
N LYS A 188 7.61 15.75 13.05
CA LYS A 188 7.92 15.08 14.32
C LYS A 188 9.14 14.15 14.21
N GLU A 189 9.25 13.39 13.13
CA GLU A 189 10.18 12.26 13.00
C GLU A 189 11.22 12.44 11.88
N GLY A 190 11.03 13.44 11.00
CA GLY A 190 11.93 13.79 9.91
C GLY A 190 11.74 12.98 8.62
N PRO A 191 12.47 13.36 7.55
CA PRO A 191 12.36 12.77 6.20
C PRO A 191 12.48 11.25 6.15
N LEU A 192 13.46 10.69 6.86
CA LEU A 192 13.78 9.27 6.79
C LEU A 192 12.64 8.40 7.35
N HIS A 193 12.06 8.78 8.50
CA HIS A 193 10.94 8.06 9.09
C HIS A 193 9.65 8.24 8.30
N LEU A 194 9.43 9.41 7.69
CA LEU A 194 8.33 9.61 6.76
C LEU A 194 8.41 8.61 5.59
N LEU A 195 9.56 8.51 4.93
CA LEU A 195 9.76 7.61 3.79
C LEU A 195 9.45 6.15 4.14
N GLY A 196 9.90 5.68 5.31
CA GLY A 196 9.64 4.31 5.76
C GLY A 196 8.16 4.00 6.00
N SER A 197 7.32 5.03 6.15
CA SER A 197 5.87 4.87 6.30
C SER A 197 5.09 4.94 4.99
N LEU A 198 5.74 5.19 3.84
CA LEU A 198 5.03 5.28 2.56
C LEU A 198 4.70 3.89 1.99
N SER A 199 5.54 2.88 2.25
CA SER A 199 5.33 1.52 1.74
C SER A 199 6.24 0.52 2.47
N PRO A 200 5.79 -0.74 2.68
CA PRO A 200 6.65 -1.82 3.16
C PRO A 200 7.80 -2.20 2.21
N GLU A 201 7.81 -1.68 0.97
CA GLU A 201 8.93 -1.84 0.03
C GLU A 201 10.13 -0.93 0.34
N ILE A 202 9.98 0.01 1.28
CA ILE A 202 11.03 0.96 1.66
C ILE A 202 11.74 0.49 2.93
N ASP A 203 12.99 0.09 2.79
CA ASP A 203 13.88 -0.19 3.92
C ASP A 203 14.57 1.09 4.38
N ILE A 204 14.51 1.34 5.67
CA ILE A 204 15.18 2.48 6.30
C ILE A 204 16.50 2.03 6.93
N HIS A 205 17.58 2.73 6.61
CA HIS A 205 18.92 2.52 7.18
C HIS A 205 19.36 3.79 7.94
N PRO A 206 18.97 3.94 9.23
CA PRO A 206 19.22 5.16 10.01
C PRO A 206 20.69 5.56 10.07
N ASN A 207 21.58 4.60 10.30
CA ASN A 207 23.02 4.84 10.41
C ASN A 207 23.65 5.35 9.10
N GLN A 208 23.05 5.01 7.96
CA GLN A 208 23.51 5.44 6.64
C GLN A 208 22.72 6.64 6.11
N LYS A 209 21.65 7.08 6.81
CA LYS A 209 20.68 8.06 6.32
C LYS A 209 20.17 7.74 4.90
N LYS A 210 19.85 6.46 4.66
CA LYS A 210 19.36 5.97 3.37
C LYS A 210 17.97 5.35 3.48
N ALA A 211 17.14 5.63 2.48
CA ALA A 211 15.89 4.90 2.23
C ALA A 211 16.06 4.09 0.94
N VAL A 212 15.92 2.77 1.04
CA VAL A 212 16.18 1.83 -0.06
C VAL A 212 14.87 1.19 -0.49
N ILE A 213 14.50 1.40 -1.76
CA ILE A 213 13.31 0.80 -2.36
C ILE A 213 13.69 -0.57 -2.94
N ARG A 214 13.15 -1.64 -2.35
CA ARG A 214 13.46 -3.04 -2.70
C ARG A 214 13.07 -3.36 -4.16
N ARG A 215 14.06 -3.39 -5.08
CA ARG A 215 13.91 -3.97 -6.45
C ARG A 215 15.25 -4.54 -6.99
N ILE A 216 15.21 -5.05 -8.23
CA ILE A 216 16.25 -5.89 -8.86
C ILE A 216 17.53 -5.13 -9.33
N SER A 217 17.55 -3.80 -9.54
CA SER A 217 18.73 -3.10 -10.14
C SER A 217 19.07 -1.72 -9.56
N LYS A 218 20.26 -1.52 -8.97
CA LYS A 218 20.59 -0.33 -8.14
C LYS A 218 20.80 0.97 -8.94
N ARG A 219 20.08 2.03 -8.59
CA ARG A 219 20.36 3.44 -8.95
C ARG A 219 20.34 4.29 -7.68
N GLU A 220 21.39 5.08 -7.45
CA GLU A 220 21.42 6.04 -6.34
C GLU A 220 20.87 7.40 -6.78
N ILE A 221 20.05 8.02 -5.93
CA ILE A 221 19.46 9.34 -6.12
C ILE A 221 19.96 10.22 -4.97
N TYR A 222 20.57 11.34 -5.33
CA TYR A 222 21.03 12.37 -4.40
C TYR A 222 20.16 13.62 -4.51
N PHE A 223 20.13 14.39 -3.43
CA PHE A 223 19.43 15.68 -3.35
C PHE A 223 20.44 16.81 -3.16
N GLU A 224 20.44 17.73 -4.10
CA GLU A 224 21.09 19.03 -4.03
C GLU A 224 20.19 20.04 -3.29
N LYS A 225 20.70 21.25 -3.03
CA LYS A 225 20.03 22.25 -2.18
C LYS A 225 18.64 22.66 -2.69
N ASP A 226 18.47 22.75 -4.00
CA ASP A 226 17.23 23.25 -4.63
C ASP A 226 16.33 22.10 -5.14
N ASP A 227 16.73 20.85 -4.89
CA ASP A 227 15.94 19.70 -5.28
C ASP A 227 14.72 19.53 -4.37
N ILE A 228 13.60 19.14 -4.99
CA ILE A 228 12.36 18.80 -4.30
C ILE A 228 12.10 17.29 -4.44
N LEU A 229 11.70 16.67 -3.32
CA LEU A 229 11.06 15.37 -3.30
C LEU A 229 9.54 15.56 -3.25
N LEU A 230 8.87 15.23 -4.35
CA LEU A 230 7.42 15.27 -4.45
C LEU A 230 6.81 13.94 -4.01
N LEU A 231 5.94 14.01 -3.01
CA LEU A 231 5.18 12.88 -2.48
C LEU A 231 3.73 13.01 -2.92
N THR A 232 3.26 12.05 -3.72
CA THR A 232 1.87 12.05 -4.24
C THR A 232 1.09 10.84 -3.71
N PRO A 233 0.01 11.06 -2.93
CA PRO A 233 -0.87 9.97 -2.55
C PRO A 233 -1.62 9.44 -3.78
N SER A 234 -2.00 8.17 -3.72
CA SER A 234 -2.86 7.51 -4.70
C SER A 234 -3.81 6.54 -4.03
N TYR A 235 -5.05 6.53 -4.49
CA TYR A 235 -6.08 5.58 -4.09
C TYR A 235 -5.95 4.28 -4.88
N PHE A 236 -5.50 4.31 -6.13
CA PHE A 236 -5.41 3.13 -7.00
C PHE A 236 -4.01 2.49 -7.07
N ALA A 237 -2.97 3.11 -6.50
CA ALA A 237 -1.60 2.62 -6.63
C ALA A 237 -1.32 1.28 -5.93
N TRP A 238 -2.09 0.89 -4.90
CA TRP A 238 -1.81 -0.33 -4.13
C TRP A 238 -1.82 -1.58 -5.02
N PRO A 239 -0.84 -2.50 -4.96
CA PRO A 239 0.23 -2.60 -3.96
C PRO A 239 1.56 -1.94 -4.38
N HIS A 240 1.57 -1.15 -5.45
CA HIS A 240 2.77 -0.61 -6.06
C HIS A 240 3.22 0.72 -5.43
N LEU A 241 4.54 0.93 -5.48
CA LEU A 241 5.20 2.21 -5.26
C LEU A 241 5.82 2.68 -6.58
N PHE A 242 5.41 3.83 -7.10
CA PHE A 242 5.99 4.40 -8.31
C PHE A 242 7.01 5.48 -7.97
N VAL A 243 8.14 5.47 -8.69
CA VAL A 243 9.26 6.38 -8.43
C VAL A 243 9.66 7.07 -9.72
N ASN A 244 9.66 8.40 -9.71
CA ASN A 244 10.38 9.20 -10.69
C ASN A 244 11.78 9.48 -10.18
N ALA A 245 12.79 8.96 -10.87
CA ALA A 245 14.19 9.22 -10.55
C ALA A 245 14.75 10.46 -11.25
N HIS A 246 13.96 11.12 -12.09
CA HIS A 246 14.32 12.40 -12.71
C HIS A 246 13.85 13.56 -11.84
N LYS A 247 14.47 14.73 -11.97
CA LYS A 247 14.06 15.92 -11.21
C LYS A 247 12.75 16.50 -11.78
N PRO A 248 11.78 16.91 -10.94
CA PRO A 248 11.74 16.67 -9.49
C PRO A 248 11.54 15.19 -9.17
N VAL A 249 12.30 14.68 -8.18
CA VAL A 249 12.18 13.27 -7.77
C VAL A 249 10.80 13.09 -7.17
N GLY A 250 10.09 12.06 -7.60
CA GLY A 250 8.70 11.83 -7.25
C GLY A 250 8.47 10.45 -6.69
N ILE A 251 7.64 10.33 -5.66
CA ILE A 251 7.13 9.06 -5.16
C ILE A 251 5.61 9.13 -5.18
N ASN A 252 4.97 8.26 -5.95
CA ASN A 252 3.55 8.01 -5.87
C ASN A 252 3.32 6.77 -5.01
N TYR A 253 2.55 6.93 -3.93
CA TYR A 253 2.37 5.91 -2.89
C TYR A 253 0.89 5.70 -2.58
N SER A 254 0.53 4.49 -2.17
CA SER A 254 -0.82 4.17 -1.71
C SER A 254 -1.17 4.96 -0.45
N ILE A 255 -2.37 5.53 -0.38
CA ILE A 255 -2.87 6.16 0.85
C ILE A 255 -2.91 5.19 2.04
N MET A 256 -2.85 5.75 3.24
CA MET A 256 -2.87 5.05 4.53
C MET A 256 -4.09 4.14 4.68
N GLU A 257 -5.27 4.54 4.21
CA GLU A 257 -6.50 3.73 4.30
C GLU A 257 -6.31 2.36 3.63
N ASN A 258 -5.83 2.35 2.38
CA ASN A 258 -5.55 1.11 1.66
C ASN A 258 -4.41 0.31 2.29
N GLN A 259 -3.42 0.98 2.88
CA GLN A 259 -2.35 0.30 3.61
C GLN A 259 -2.88 -0.40 4.86
N GLN A 260 -3.83 0.21 5.56
CA GLN A 260 -4.51 -0.35 6.72
C GLN A 260 -5.43 -1.51 6.32
N GLU A 261 -6.18 -1.36 5.22
CA GLU A 261 -7.02 -2.44 4.67
C GLU A 261 -6.18 -3.65 4.24
N ALA A 262 -5.01 -3.41 3.63
CA ALA A 262 -4.07 -4.46 3.28
C ALA A 262 -3.23 -4.98 4.47
N ALA A 263 -3.26 -4.30 5.61
CA ALA A 263 -2.44 -4.67 6.75
C ALA A 263 -2.86 -6.04 7.25
N ARG A 264 -1.88 -6.86 7.65
CA ARG A 264 -2.16 -8.12 8.31
C ARG A 264 -2.47 -7.82 9.77
N PRO A 265 -3.71 -8.03 10.24
CA PRO A 265 -4.04 -7.74 11.62
C PRO A 265 -3.28 -8.73 12.51
N MET A 266 -2.38 -8.21 13.34
CA MET A 266 -1.64 -9.01 14.32
C MET A 266 -2.35 -8.91 15.67
N PRO A 267 -2.73 -10.04 16.30
CA PRO A 267 -3.26 -9.98 17.65
C PRO A 267 -2.18 -9.51 18.62
N PRO A 268 -2.56 -8.82 19.72
CA PRO A 268 -1.63 -8.54 20.81
C PRO A 268 -0.94 -9.84 21.28
N GLU A 269 0.37 -9.78 21.53
CA GLU A 269 1.17 -10.97 21.90
C GLU A 269 0.60 -11.67 23.15
N GLU A 270 0.13 -10.88 24.12
CA GLU A 270 -0.52 -11.40 25.32
C GLU A 270 -1.81 -12.16 25.01
N LEU A 271 -2.66 -11.61 24.13
CA LEU A 271 -3.88 -12.27 23.71
C LEU A 271 -3.56 -13.60 23.02
N LEU A 272 -2.56 -13.62 22.13
CA LEU A 272 -2.09 -14.83 21.47
C LEU A 272 -1.55 -15.87 22.45
N ARG A 273 -0.74 -15.46 23.44
CA ARG A 273 -0.21 -16.31 24.52
C ARG A 273 -1.35 -16.98 25.30
N LEU A 274 -2.37 -16.22 25.66
CA LEU A 274 -3.54 -16.71 26.40
C LEU A 274 -4.36 -17.71 25.57
N PHE A 275 -4.61 -17.43 24.29
CA PHE A 275 -5.29 -18.38 23.40
C PHE A 275 -4.49 -19.66 23.18
N HIS A 276 -3.16 -19.57 23.06
CA HIS A 276 -2.31 -20.76 22.97
C HIS A 276 -2.43 -21.65 24.20
N ALA A 277 -2.47 -21.05 25.40
CA ALA A 277 -2.69 -21.77 26.65
C ALA A 277 -4.11 -22.35 26.78
N LEU A 278 -5.13 -21.73 26.18
CA LEU A 278 -6.51 -22.23 26.24
C LEU A 278 -6.88 -23.17 25.08
N GLY A 279 -6.15 -23.16 23.97
CA GLY A 279 -6.45 -23.92 22.74
C GLY A 279 -6.17 -25.43 22.82
N ASP A 280 -6.49 -26.07 23.93
CA ASP A 280 -6.31 -27.51 24.16
C ASP A 280 -7.45 -28.07 25.03
N LEU A 281 -7.97 -29.23 24.63
CA LEU A 281 -9.11 -29.87 25.29
C LEU A 281 -8.85 -30.11 26.78
N SER A 282 -7.70 -30.70 27.12
CA SER A 282 -7.32 -31.03 28.49
C SER A 282 -7.15 -29.77 29.34
N ARG A 283 -6.57 -28.69 28.77
CA ARG A 283 -6.44 -27.40 29.47
C ARG A 283 -7.81 -26.76 29.75
N LEU A 284 -8.76 -26.81 28.81
CA LEU A 284 -10.12 -26.31 29.05
C LEU A 284 -10.88 -27.15 30.09
N GLN A 285 -10.70 -28.47 30.10
CA GLN A 285 -11.25 -29.34 31.14
C GLN A 285 -10.68 -28.99 32.52
N ILE A 286 -9.36 -28.78 32.63
CA ILE A 286 -8.73 -28.32 33.88
C ILE A 286 -9.33 -26.99 34.32
N VAL A 287 -9.47 -26.01 33.41
CA VAL A 287 -10.12 -24.73 33.73
C VAL A 287 -11.54 -24.95 34.27
N LYS A 288 -12.34 -25.81 33.64
CA LYS A 288 -13.70 -26.13 34.11
C LYS A 288 -13.72 -26.82 35.48
N TYR A 289 -12.78 -27.72 35.76
CA TYR A 289 -12.68 -28.36 37.07
C TYR A 289 -12.23 -27.38 38.16
N LEU A 290 -11.34 -26.44 37.82
CA LEU A 290 -10.83 -25.43 38.74
C LEU A 290 -11.83 -24.28 38.98
N SER A 291 -12.77 -24.01 38.07
CA SER A 291 -13.86 -23.05 38.31
C SER A 291 -14.89 -23.52 39.33
N GLN A 292 -14.94 -24.82 39.61
CA GLN A 292 -15.82 -25.37 40.63
C GLN A 292 -15.21 -25.25 42.03
N LYS A 293 -13.91 -25.57 42.15
CA LYS A 293 -13.13 -25.47 43.39
C LYS A 293 -11.63 -25.66 43.12
N PRO A 294 -10.73 -25.23 44.02
CA PRO A 294 -9.31 -25.56 43.93
C PRO A 294 -9.05 -27.08 43.98
N ARG A 295 -8.17 -27.60 43.12
CA ARG A 295 -7.85 -29.04 43.03
C ARG A 295 -6.36 -29.29 42.94
N SER A 296 -5.93 -30.49 43.34
CA SER A 296 -4.54 -30.95 43.21
C SER A 296 -4.28 -31.61 41.85
N THR A 297 -3.00 -31.74 41.46
CA THR A 297 -2.62 -32.48 40.23
C THR A 297 -3.16 -33.90 40.22
N ARG A 298 -3.03 -34.63 41.34
CA ARG A 298 -3.49 -36.01 41.49
C ARG A 298 -4.99 -36.16 41.29
N GLU A 299 -5.76 -35.22 41.83
CA GLU A 299 -7.22 -35.19 41.67
C GLU A 299 -7.62 -34.92 40.23
N LEU A 300 -6.98 -33.93 39.57
CA LEU A 300 -7.22 -33.63 38.15
C LEU A 300 -6.85 -34.81 37.25
N ALA A 301 -5.72 -35.48 37.53
CA ALA A 301 -5.29 -36.69 36.83
C ALA A 301 -6.35 -37.81 36.90
N GLY A 302 -6.89 -38.07 38.10
CA GLY A 302 -7.95 -39.05 38.29
C GLY A 302 -9.24 -38.69 37.55
N LEU A 303 -9.67 -37.42 37.60
CA LEU A 303 -10.88 -36.95 36.92
C LEU A 303 -10.78 -37.00 35.40
N MET A 304 -9.58 -36.76 34.87
CA MET A 304 -9.33 -36.69 33.43
C MET A 304 -8.87 -38.02 32.82
N GLY A 305 -8.62 -39.04 33.64
CA GLY A 305 -8.05 -40.31 33.16
C GLY A 305 -6.63 -40.17 32.58
N MET A 306 -5.85 -39.22 33.10
CA MET A 306 -4.50 -38.90 32.62
C MET A 306 -3.44 -39.20 33.68
N THR A 307 -2.17 -39.29 33.29
CA THR A 307 -1.07 -39.36 34.26
C THR A 307 -0.84 -38.00 34.93
N GLU A 308 -0.36 -38.00 36.18
CA GLU A 308 -0.01 -36.76 36.89
C GLU A 308 1.05 -35.93 36.15
N GLY A 309 1.99 -36.60 35.47
CA GLY A 309 3.00 -35.95 34.64
C GLY A 309 2.42 -35.22 33.43
N ALA A 310 1.41 -35.80 32.77
CA ALA A 310 0.70 -35.15 31.67
C ALA A 310 -0.10 -33.94 32.17
N VAL A 311 -0.87 -34.10 33.24
CA VAL A 311 -1.62 -32.99 33.87
C VAL A 311 -0.68 -31.88 34.34
N SER A 312 0.47 -32.20 34.92
CA SER A 312 1.47 -31.21 35.36
C SER A 312 1.98 -30.34 34.20
N LYS A 313 2.15 -30.91 33.00
CA LYS A 313 2.52 -30.12 31.80
C LYS A 313 1.41 -29.13 31.42
N HIS A 314 0.15 -29.56 31.43
CA HIS A 314 -0.98 -28.68 31.15
C HIS A 314 -1.12 -27.56 32.20
N ILE A 315 -0.98 -27.91 33.48
CA ILE A 315 -0.97 -26.95 34.60
C ILE A 315 0.16 -25.93 34.43
N LYS A 316 1.37 -26.38 34.07
CA LYS A 316 2.50 -25.47 33.85
C LYS A 316 2.17 -24.42 32.79
N LEU A 317 1.66 -24.84 31.63
CA LEU A 317 1.28 -23.92 30.54
C LEU A 317 0.19 -22.93 30.96
N LEU A 318 -0.83 -23.39 31.71
CA LEU A 318 -1.88 -22.51 32.23
C LEU A 318 -1.34 -21.52 33.27
N LYS A 319 -0.39 -21.95 34.11
CA LYS A 319 0.23 -21.11 35.13
C LYS A 319 1.17 -20.07 34.50
N ASP A 320 2.00 -20.49 33.55
CA ASP A 320 2.92 -19.61 32.82
C ASP A 320 2.15 -18.54 32.02
N ALA A 321 0.93 -18.86 31.56
CA ALA A 321 0.04 -17.90 30.93
C ALA A 321 -0.72 -16.99 31.92
N GLY A 322 -0.58 -17.20 33.24
CA GLY A 322 -1.26 -16.40 34.26
C GLY A 322 -2.75 -16.74 34.44
N LEU A 323 -3.23 -17.90 33.98
CA LEU A 323 -4.64 -18.29 34.07
C LEU A 323 -4.99 -18.98 35.39
N ILE A 324 -3.98 -19.57 36.04
CA ILE A 324 -4.11 -20.26 37.32
C ILE A 324 -2.98 -19.89 38.26
N ALA A 325 -3.25 -19.97 39.56
CA ALA A 325 -2.25 -19.87 40.60
C ALA A 325 -2.25 -21.11 41.49
N SER A 326 -1.17 -21.30 42.25
CA SER A 326 -0.99 -22.43 43.16
C SER A 326 -0.87 -21.96 44.59
N LYS A 327 -1.54 -22.64 45.52
CA LYS A 327 -1.41 -22.40 46.97
C LYS A 327 -1.01 -23.71 47.65
N ARG A 328 0.06 -23.67 48.44
CA ARG A 328 0.49 -24.81 49.25
C ARG A 328 -0.35 -24.86 50.53
N LYS A 329 -0.91 -26.04 50.84
CA LYS A 329 -1.65 -26.30 52.08
C LYS A 329 -1.13 -27.62 52.66
N SER A 330 -0.32 -27.51 53.73
CA SER A 330 0.40 -28.64 54.32
C SER A 330 1.26 -29.35 53.26
N TYR A 331 1.09 -30.67 53.08
CA TYR A 331 1.85 -31.49 52.13
C TYR A 331 1.39 -31.36 50.67
N TYR A 332 0.27 -30.67 50.39
CA TYR A 332 -0.34 -30.62 49.06
C TYR A 332 -0.25 -29.24 48.39
N VAL A 333 -0.19 -29.24 47.06
CA VAL A 333 -0.32 -28.05 46.22
C VAL A 333 -1.70 -28.07 45.55
N PHE A 334 -2.47 -27.02 45.76
CA PHE A 334 -3.77 -26.83 45.13
C PHE A 334 -3.69 -25.71 44.11
N TYR A 335 -4.28 -25.93 42.94
CA TYR A 335 -4.39 -24.94 41.88
C TYR A 335 -5.79 -24.32 41.90
N HIS A 336 -5.89 -23.05 41.53
CA HIS A 336 -7.15 -22.31 41.43
C HIS A 336 -7.09 -21.33 40.25
N LEU A 337 -8.25 -20.98 39.70
CA LEU A 337 -8.34 -20.01 38.62
C LEU A 337 -8.05 -18.58 39.09
N LEU A 338 -7.46 -17.80 38.19
CA LEU A 338 -7.38 -16.36 38.30
C LEU A 338 -8.51 -15.76 37.44
N GLU A 339 -9.69 -15.57 38.04
CA GLU A 339 -10.91 -15.14 37.32
C GLU A 339 -10.72 -13.81 36.57
N LYS A 340 -9.93 -12.89 37.14
CA LYS A 340 -9.60 -11.60 36.53
C LYS A 340 -9.02 -11.78 35.12
N SER A 341 -8.14 -12.76 34.93
CA SER A 341 -7.47 -13.03 33.65
C SER A 341 -8.46 -13.43 32.55
N PHE A 342 -9.58 -14.09 32.89
CA PHE A 342 -10.61 -14.44 31.90
C PHE A 342 -11.46 -13.23 31.48
N SER A 343 -11.70 -12.29 32.40
CA SER A 343 -12.32 -11.00 32.07
C SER A 343 -11.43 -10.15 31.16
N GLU A 344 -10.12 -10.15 31.41
CA GLU A 344 -9.11 -9.49 30.56
C GLU A 344 -9.08 -10.09 29.15
N ILE A 345 -9.14 -11.43 29.02
CA ILE A 345 -9.26 -12.10 27.70
C ILE A 345 -10.51 -11.65 26.94
N LYS A 346 -11.67 -11.60 27.61
CA LYS A 346 -12.92 -11.18 26.98
C LYS A 346 -12.86 -9.74 26.49
N SER A 347 -12.39 -8.83 27.36
CA SER A 347 -12.21 -7.42 27.02
C SER A 347 -11.26 -7.28 25.85
N GLY A 348 -10.14 -7.98 25.93
CA GLY A 348 -9.10 -7.94 24.92
C GLY A 348 -9.52 -8.44 23.55
N LEU A 349 -10.18 -9.59 23.50
CA LEU A 349 -10.75 -10.10 22.26
C LEU A 349 -11.75 -9.10 21.66
N THR A 350 -12.58 -8.49 22.50
CA THR A 350 -13.56 -7.49 22.05
C THR A 350 -12.87 -6.26 21.46
N GLN A 351 -11.80 -5.77 22.09
CA GLN A 351 -11.01 -4.64 21.60
C GLN A 351 -10.34 -4.96 20.26
N TYR A 352 -9.67 -6.12 20.17
CA TYR A 352 -9.01 -6.57 18.95
C TYR A 352 -9.97 -6.68 17.76
N ILE A 353 -11.17 -7.25 17.96
CA ILE A 353 -12.18 -7.36 16.90
C ILE A 353 -12.72 -6.00 16.46
N LYS A 354 -12.85 -5.05 17.39
CA LYS A 354 -13.38 -3.71 17.11
C LYS A 354 -12.34 -2.75 16.52
N GLY A 355 -11.06 -3.09 16.52
CA GLY A 355 -9.98 -2.20 16.08
C GLY A 355 -9.74 -1.01 17.01
N THR A 356 -10.17 -1.10 18.27
CA THR A 356 -9.82 -0.11 19.30
C THR A 356 -8.48 -0.52 19.91
N ASP A 357 -7.47 0.35 19.82
CA ASP A 357 -6.14 0.09 20.37
C ASP A 357 -6.21 -0.46 21.80
N PHE A 358 -5.44 -1.53 22.03
CA PHE A 358 -5.12 -1.99 23.36
C PHE A 358 -4.11 -1.00 23.94
N LEU A 359 -4.39 -0.46 25.13
CA LEU A 359 -3.60 0.46 25.95
C LEU A 359 -4.03 1.94 25.85
N ASP A 360 -4.97 2.31 26.72
CA ASP A 360 -4.76 3.45 27.63
C ASP A 360 -4.33 2.88 29.00
#